data_AF-A0A9D6KWH9-F1
#
_entry.id   AF-A0A9D6KWH9-F1
#
_cell.length_a   1.000
_cell.length_b   1.000
_cell.length_c   1.000
_cell.angle_alpha   90.00
_cell.angle_beta   90.00
_cell.angle_gamma   90.00
#
_symmetry.space_group_name_H-M   'P 1'
#
loop_
_entity.id
_entity.type
_entity.pdbx_description
1 polymer ?
#
loop_
_entity_poly.entity_id
_entity_poly.type
_entity_poly.pdbx_seq_one_letter_code
_entity_poly.pdbx_strand_id
1 'polypeptide(L)'
;MNPQTDLPLAPSRKAPTKATGHGDRRAAAHIRRHSGDLDAPHMLTIADMPVYPDELHVIVAAMLAQLRPDRVLLTYRAIDACFGVSRATVARRVKEGLVPGVRMANGRVLDDGPVRRFDRIQLHWLLLAVRFGKRRD
;
A
#
# COMPACT_ATOMS: atom_id res chain seq x y z
N MET A 1 62.37 15.94 8.25
CA MET A 1 63.43 16.02 7.23
C MET A 1 63.23 14.85 6.27
N ASN A 2 63.05 15.19 4.99
CA ASN A 2 62.60 14.43 3.80
C ASN A 2 63.50 13.24 3.39
N PRO A 3 63.20 12.38 2.37
CA PRO A 3 62.27 12.54 1.22
C PRO A 3 61.35 11.30 0.93
N GLN A 4 60.16 11.41 0.34
CA GLN A 4 59.79 11.67 -1.07
C GLN A 4 60.42 10.69 -2.08
N THR A 5 59.60 9.77 -2.61
CA THR A 5 59.84 9.12 -3.90
C THR A 5 58.54 9.11 -4.70
N ASP A 6 58.74 9.44 -5.96
CA ASP A 6 57.85 9.94 -7.00
C ASP A 6 57.65 8.79 -8.02
N LEU A 7 56.38 8.49 -8.38
CA LEU A 7 55.82 8.13 -9.72
C LEU A 7 56.50 7.02 -10.60
N PRO A 8 55.78 6.32 -11.53
CA PRO A 8 54.96 6.96 -12.58
C PRO A 8 53.67 6.26 -13.10
N LEU A 9 52.79 7.13 -13.64
CA LEU A 9 51.96 7.08 -14.87
C LEU A 9 51.35 5.77 -15.43
N ALA A 10 50.04 5.86 -15.71
CA ALA A 10 49.17 4.99 -16.52
C ALA A 10 49.59 4.92 -18.02
N PRO A 11 48.99 4.11 -18.95
CA PRO A 11 47.56 4.19 -19.30
C PRO A 11 46.85 2.92 -19.86
N SER A 12 45.53 3.06 -20.05
CA SER A 12 44.78 2.63 -21.26
C SER A 12 44.04 1.27 -21.32
N ARG A 13 42.70 1.41 -21.29
CA ARG A 13 41.67 0.78 -22.15
C ARG A 13 41.53 -0.75 -22.15
N LYS A 14 40.34 -1.22 -21.76
CA LYS A 14 39.26 -1.63 -22.70
C LYS A 14 37.92 -1.80 -21.98
N ALA A 15 36.88 -1.25 -22.59
CA ALA A 15 35.47 -1.53 -22.30
C ALA A 15 35.08 -2.94 -22.78
N PRO A 16 33.96 -3.47 -22.25
CA PRO A 16 32.94 -3.97 -23.16
C PRO A 16 31.56 -3.37 -22.84
N THR A 17 30.94 -2.87 -23.89
CA THR A 17 29.54 -2.44 -24.00
C THR A 17 28.58 -3.60 -24.27
N LYS A 18 27.35 -3.45 -23.73
CA LYS A 18 26.06 -4.12 -24.04
C LYS A 18 25.93 -5.56 -23.51
N ALA A 19 24.80 -6.02 -22.99
CA ALA A 19 23.39 -5.63 -23.19
C ALA A 19 22.58 -5.86 -21.90
N THR A 20 21.66 -4.96 -21.56
CA THR A 20 20.19 -5.17 -21.67
C THR A 20 19.67 -6.43 -20.97
N GLY A 21 18.97 -6.24 -19.85
CA GLY A 21 18.25 -7.32 -19.18
C GLY A 21 17.50 -6.88 -17.93
N HIS A 22 16.46 -6.04 -18.11
CA HIS A 22 15.17 -6.18 -17.42
C HIS A 22 15.19 -6.60 -15.93
N GLY A 23 15.73 -5.74 -15.06
CA GLY A 23 15.71 -5.95 -13.61
C GLY A 23 14.38 -5.53 -12.98
N ASP A 24 13.68 -6.52 -12.44
CA ASP A 24 12.79 -6.45 -11.29
C ASP A 24 11.59 -5.48 -11.34
N ARG A 25 10.55 -5.93 -12.04
CA ARG A 25 9.16 -5.57 -11.71
C ARG A 25 8.29 -6.80 -11.51
N ARG A 26 8.80 -7.77 -10.76
CA ARG A 26 8.01 -8.86 -10.20
C ARG A 26 7.89 -8.71 -8.69
N ALA A 27 7.31 -7.59 -8.25
CA ALA A 27 6.53 -7.62 -7.02
C ALA A 27 5.21 -8.34 -7.35
N ALA A 28 5.32 -9.66 -7.51
CA ALA A 28 4.17 -10.54 -7.61
C ALA A 28 3.33 -10.30 -6.37
N ALA A 29 2.12 -9.76 -6.59
CA ALA A 29 1.08 -9.74 -5.60
C ALA A 29 0.77 -11.19 -5.21
N HIS A 30 1.50 -11.71 -4.23
CA HIS A 30 1.06 -12.81 -3.40
C HIS A 30 -0.13 -12.29 -2.59
N ILE A 31 -1.29 -12.22 -3.25
CA ILE A 31 -2.55 -12.39 -2.55
C ILE A 31 -2.45 -13.82 -2.03
N ARG A 32 -1.99 -13.99 -0.78
CA ARG A 32 -2.15 -15.25 -0.08
C ARG A 32 -3.66 -15.47 -0.03
N ARG A 33 -4.16 -16.27 -0.97
CA ARG A 33 -5.47 -16.88 -0.84
C ARG A 33 -5.34 -17.69 0.44
N HIS A 34 -5.93 -17.19 1.52
CA HIS A 34 -6.06 -17.91 2.78
C HIS A 34 -6.95 -19.14 2.52
N SER A 35 -6.31 -20.18 1.99
CA SER A 35 -6.84 -21.52 1.86
C SER A 35 -6.42 -22.27 3.13
N GLY A 36 -7.14 -22.06 4.23
CA GLY A 36 -6.81 -22.71 5.49
C GLY A 36 -7.49 -22.03 6.66
N ASP A 37 -8.80 -22.24 6.74
CA ASP A 37 -9.65 -22.34 7.94
C ASP A 37 -11.03 -21.75 7.61
N LEU A 38 -11.83 -22.54 6.90
CA LEU A 38 -13.23 -22.23 6.63
C LEU A 38 -14.00 -22.59 7.91
N ASP A 39 -14.38 -21.58 8.70
CA ASP A 39 -15.76 -21.42 9.24
C ASP A 39 -15.89 -20.44 10.43
N ALA A 40 -14.82 -19.83 10.93
CA ALA A 40 -14.95 -18.84 12.00
C ALA A 40 -14.92 -17.38 11.47
N PRO A 41 -15.87 -16.51 11.89
CA PRO A 41 -15.76 -15.08 11.66
C PRO A 41 -14.47 -14.53 12.27
N HIS A 42 -13.57 -13.99 11.45
CA HIS A 42 -12.33 -13.35 11.91
C HIS A 42 -12.32 -11.85 11.58
N MET A 43 -11.58 -11.08 12.38
CA MET A 43 -11.37 -9.66 12.15
C MET A 43 -10.08 -9.46 11.37
N LEU A 44 -10.13 -8.73 10.27
CA LEU A 44 -8.93 -8.37 9.52
C LEU A 44 -8.05 -7.43 10.35
N THR A 45 -6.78 -7.78 10.47
CA THR A 45 -5.75 -7.00 11.14
C THR A 45 -4.81 -6.38 10.11
N ILE A 46 -3.88 -5.56 10.58
CA ILE A 46 -2.81 -5.00 9.73
C ILE A 46 -1.95 -6.11 9.11
N ALA A 47 -1.76 -7.24 9.82
CA ALA A 47 -0.97 -8.37 9.34
C ALA A 47 -1.60 -9.07 8.13
N ASP A 48 -2.92 -8.95 7.97
CA ASP A 48 -3.68 -9.52 6.87
C ASP A 48 -3.67 -8.62 5.62
N MET A 49 -3.15 -7.39 5.73
CA MET A 49 -3.17 -6.43 4.64
C MET A 49 -2.09 -6.73 3.59
N PRO A 50 -2.35 -6.43 2.30
CA PRO A 50 -1.33 -6.58 1.27
C PRO A 50 -0.12 -5.69 1.51
N VAL A 51 1.04 -6.13 1.06
CA VAL A 51 2.23 -5.27 1.06
C VAL A 51 2.13 -4.30 -0.11
N TYR A 52 2.14 -2.99 0.18
CA TYR A 52 2.23 -1.94 -0.82
C TYR A 52 3.64 -1.33 -0.83
N PRO A 53 4.11 -0.79 -1.97
CA PRO A 53 5.38 -0.06 -2.02
C PRO A 53 5.42 1.12 -1.04
N ASP A 54 6.57 1.33 -0.37
CA ASP A 54 6.75 2.39 0.63
C ASP A 54 6.45 3.79 0.11
N GLU A 55 6.75 4.05 -1.17
CA GLU A 55 6.43 5.32 -1.82
C GLU A 55 4.93 5.65 -1.74
N LEU A 56 4.07 4.64 -1.87
CA LEU A 56 2.62 4.83 -1.73
C LEU A 56 2.24 5.11 -0.28
N HIS A 57 2.89 4.47 0.69
CA HIS A 57 2.68 4.76 2.11
C HIS A 57 3.03 6.23 2.41
N VAL A 58 4.16 6.73 1.90
CA VAL A 58 4.58 8.13 2.08
C VAL A 58 3.57 9.10 1.48
N ILE A 59 3.14 8.86 0.24
CA ILE A 59 2.14 9.72 -0.43
C ILE A 59 0.83 9.74 0.34
N VAL A 60 0.32 8.57 0.76
CA VAL A 60 -0.94 8.49 1.51
C VAL A 60 -0.81 9.15 2.88
N ALA A 61 0.30 8.94 3.60
CA ALA A 61 0.55 9.58 4.87
C ALA A 61 0.55 11.12 4.75
N ALA A 62 1.20 11.66 3.70
CA ALA A 62 1.20 13.09 3.42
C ALA A 62 -0.20 13.65 3.11
N MET A 63 -1.05 12.88 2.43
CA MET A 63 -2.45 13.27 2.20
C MET A 63 -3.28 13.25 3.48
N LEU A 64 -3.07 12.25 4.34
CA LEU A 64 -3.75 12.17 5.63
C LEU A 64 -3.31 13.28 6.58
N ALA A 65 -2.05 13.71 6.52
CA ALA A 65 -1.54 14.82 7.33
C ALA A 65 -2.24 16.16 7.01
N GLN A 66 -2.78 16.31 5.80
CA GLN A 66 -3.55 17.50 5.41
C GLN A 66 -4.99 17.49 5.94
N LEU A 67 -5.48 16.34 6.44
CA LEU A 67 -6.77 16.30 7.13
C LEU A 67 -6.65 16.99 8.48
N ARG A 68 -7.67 17.78 8.81
CA ARG A 68 -7.76 18.39 10.14
C ARG A 68 -7.71 17.29 11.23
N PRO A 69 -6.91 17.50 12.30
CA PRO A 69 -6.69 16.49 13.33
C PRO A 69 -7.93 16.22 14.20
N ASP A 70 -8.92 17.12 14.20
CA ASP A 70 -10.21 16.97 14.87
C ASP A 70 -11.10 15.89 14.24
N ARG A 71 -10.83 15.49 12.99
CA ARG A 71 -11.58 14.44 12.27
C ARG A 71 -11.03 13.07 12.60
N VAL A 72 -11.35 12.58 13.79
CA VAL A 72 -10.97 11.24 14.27
C VAL A 72 -11.61 10.12 13.44
N LEU A 73 -12.83 10.35 12.94
CA LEU A 73 -13.62 9.37 12.21
C LEU A 73 -14.27 9.99 10.96
N LEU A 74 -13.98 9.44 9.78
CA LEU A 74 -14.47 9.94 8.50
C LEU A 74 -15.63 9.11 7.96
N THR A 75 -16.72 9.80 7.58
CA THR A 75 -17.86 9.17 6.92
C THR A 75 -17.65 9.01 5.42
N TYR A 76 -18.45 8.19 4.74
CA TYR A 76 -18.42 8.08 3.28
C TYR A 76 -18.48 9.43 2.58
N ARG A 77 -19.34 10.34 3.05
CA ARG A 77 -19.46 11.69 2.50
C ARG A 77 -18.19 12.52 2.73
N ALA A 78 -17.55 12.37 3.89
CA ALA A 78 -16.29 13.05 4.18
C ALA A 78 -15.14 12.48 3.34
N ILE A 79 -15.11 11.16 3.13
CA ILE A 79 -14.13 10.48 2.29
C ILE A 79 -14.25 10.94 0.84
N ASP A 80 -15.47 11.00 0.31
CA ASP A 80 -15.74 11.53 -1.03
C ASP A 80 -15.32 13.00 -1.16
N ALA A 81 -15.73 13.85 -0.21
CA ALA A 81 -15.37 15.27 -0.22
C ALA A 81 -13.85 15.54 -0.08
N CYS A 82 -13.11 14.71 0.66
CA CYS A 82 -11.68 14.90 0.88
C CYS A 82 -10.80 14.24 -0.20
N PHE A 83 -11.25 13.13 -0.78
CA PHE A 83 -10.40 12.27 -1.63
C PHE A 83 -11.01 11.89 -2.98
N GLY A 84 -12.27 12.26 -3.24
CA GLY A 84 -13.01 11.87 -4.45
C GLY A 84 -13.24 10.36 -4.56
N VAL A 85 -13.25 9.65 -3.42
CA VAL A 85 -13.47 8.20 -3.38
C VAL A 85 -14.95 7.94 -3.11
N SER A 86 -15.63 7.45 -4.13
CA SER A 86 -17.07 7.16 -4.05
C SER A 86 -17.38 6.09 -2.99
N ARG A 87 -18.58 6.15 -2.41
CA ARG A 87 -19.09 5.12 -1.49
C ARG A 87 -19.01 3.71 -2.09
N ALA A 88 -19.30 3.56 -3.38
CA ALA A 88 -19.23 2.27 -4.07
C ALA A 88 -17.80 1.72 -4.11
N THR A 89 -16.80 2.58 -4.35
CA THR A 89 -15.39 2.21 -4.29
C THR A 89 -14.99 1.79 -2.89
N VAL A 90 -15.40 2.54 -1.85
CA VAL A 90 -15.10 2.17 -0.45
C VAL A 90 -15.69 0.80 -0.12
N ALA A 91 -16.98 0.60 -0.38
CA ALA A 91 -17.66 -0.68 -0.13
C ALA A 91 -16.99 -1.84 -0.88
N ARG A 92 -16.53 -1.61 -2.11
CA ARG A 92 -15.79 -2.62 -2.87
C ARG A 92 -14.47 -2.99 -2.20
N ARG A 93 -13.65 -2.03 -1.76
CA ARG A 93 -12.36 -2.31 -1.10
C ARG A 93 -12.53 -2.98 0.26
N VAL A 94 -13.58 -2.62 1.00
CA VAL A 94 -13.96 -3.31 2.25
C VAL A 94 -14.35 -4.76 1.98
N LYS A 95 -15.18 -5.02 0.95
CA LYS A 95 -15.55 -6.38 0.54
C LYS A 95 -14.39 -7.23 0.05
N GLU A 96 -13.40 -6.60 -0.57
CA GLU A 96 -12.16 -7.24 -1.00
C GLU A 96 -11.19 -7.51 0.18
N GLY A 97 -11.54 -7.09 1.40
CA GLY A 97 -10.70 -7.28 2.59
C GLY A 97 -9.46 -6.39 2.62
N LEU A 98 -9.51 -5.23 1.98
CA LEU A 98 -8.37 -4.31 1.85
C LEU A 98 -8.37 -3.18 2.89
N VAL A 99 -9.15 -3.36 3.95
CA VAL A 99 -9.26 -2.42 5.07
C VAL A 99 -9.29 -3.23 6.36
N PRO A 100 -8.45 -2.89 7.37
CA PRO A 100 -8.44 -3.60 8.65
C PRO A 100 -9.66 -3.23 9.51
N GLY A 101 -9.93 -4.05 10.54
CA GLY A 101 -11.05 -3.89 11.47
C GLY A 101 -12.39 -4.39 10.93
N VAL A 102 -12.41 -5.00 9.74
CA VAL A 102 -13.60 -5.57 9.10
C VAL A 102 -13.74 -7.04 9.49
N ARG A 103 -14.95 -7.46 9.86
CA ARG A 103 -15.24 -8.87 10.15
C ARG A 103 -15.58 -9.61 8.86
N MET A 104 -14.81 -10.66 8.59
CA MET A 104 -14.98 -11.52 7.43
C MET A 104 -15.41 -12.92 7.88
N ALA A 105 -16.34 -13.54 7.16
CA ALA A 105 -16.46 -15.00 7.14
C ALA A 105 -16.80 -15.48 5.73
N ASN A 106 -16.27 -16.66 5.37
CA ASN A 106 -16.52 -17.30 4.09
C ASN A 106 -16.23 -16.38 2.89
N GLY A 107 -15.18 -15.55 3.00
CA GLY A 107 -14.78 -14.60 1.97
C GLY A 107 -15.77 -13.43 1.77
N ARG A 108 -16.71 -13.23 2.69
CA ARG A 108 -17.69 -12.15 2.67
C ARG A 108 -17.59 -11.34 3.96
N VAL A 109 -17.90 -10.06 3.85
CA VAL A 109 -18.05 -9.18 5.02
C VAL A 109 -19.32 -9.63 5.76
N LEU A 110 -19.17 -10.05 7.01
CA LEU A 110 -20.23 -10.74 7.76
C LEU A 110 -21.38 -9.80 8.10
N ASP A 111 -21.08 -8.55 8.39
CA ASP A 111 -22.06 -7.49 8.51
C ASP A 111 -21.30 -6.16 8.51
N ASP A 112 -21.59 -5.30 7.54
CA ASP A 112 -21.31 -3.86 7.66
C ASP A 112 -22.36 -3.27 8.62
N GLY A 113 -22.44 -3.78 9.85
CA GLY A 113 -22.98 -2.96 10.94
C GLY A 113 -22.26 -1.61 10.85
N PRO A 114 -22.98 -0.47 10.91
CA PRO A 114 -22.64 0.77 10.23
C PRO A 114 -21.15 1.15 10.35
N VAL A 115 -20.31 0.66 9.43
CA VAL A 115 -18.96 1.18 9.17
C VAL A 115 -19.18 2.50 8.45
N ARG A 116 -19.76 3.45 9.18
CA ARG A 116 -20.08 4.81 8.75
C ARG A 116 -18.88 5.72 8.99
N ARG A 117 -17.80 5.22 9.59
CA ARG A 117 -16.76 6.01 10.21
C ARG A 117 -15.44 5.24 10.15
N PHE A 118 -14.50 5.76 9.37
CA PHE A 118 -13.16 5.21 9.19
C PHE A 118 -12.19 6.02 10.02
N ASP A 119 -11.37 5.34 10.82
CA ASP A 119 -10.23 5.98 11.46
C ASP A 119 -9.09 6.23 10.44
N ARG A 120 -8.01 6.85 10.90
CA ARG A 120 -6.85 7.19 10.05
C ARG A 120 -6.12 5.96 9.53
N ILE A 121 -6.05 4.87 10.31
CA ILE A 121 -5.38 3.62 9.92
C ILE A 121 -6.18 2.96 8.81
N GLN A 122 -7.49 2.81 9.00
CA GLN A 122 -8.40 2.25 8.01
C GLN A 122 -8.40 3.07 6.72
N LEU A 123 -8.40 4.40 6.85
CA LEU A 123 -8.34 5.30 5.71
C LEU A 123 -7.00 5.21 4.96
N HIS A 124 -5.88 5.01 5.67
CA HIS A 124 -4.57 4.77 5.07
C HIS A 124 -4.61 3.54 4.14
N TRP A 125 -5.07 2.41 4.66
CA TRP A 125 -5.19 1.16 3.89
C TRP A 125 -6.18 1.27 2.73
N LEU A 126 -7.31 1.94 2.94
CA LEU A 126 -8.29 2.22 1.88
C LEU A 126 -7.65 3.03 0.74
N LEU A 127 -6.90 4.10 1.04
CA LEU A 127 -6.29 4.95 0.03
C LEU A 127 -5.15 4.25 -0.72
N LEU A 128 -4.41 3.37 -0.05
CA LEU A 128 -3.43 2.49 -0.71
C LEU A 128 -4.12 1.57 -1.72
N ALA A 129 -5.20 0.89 -1.32
CA ALA A 129 -5.97 0.00 -2.18
C ALA A 129 -6.55 0.73 -3.40
N VAL A 130 -7.07 1.95 -3.21
CA VAL A 130 -7.59 2.79 -4.30
C VAL A 130 -6.47 3.20 -5.27
N ARG A 131 -5.33 3.66 -4.77
CA ARG A 131 -4.21 4.12 -5.61
C ARG A 131 -3.51 2.99 -6.34
N PHE A 132 -3.34 1.84 -5.70
CA PHE A 132 -2.69 0.69 -6.31
C PHE A 132 -3.58 0.04 -7.37
N GLY A 133 -4.90 -0.01 -7.15
CA GLY A 133 -5.85 -0.49 -8.15
C GLY A 133 -5.82 0.33 -9.45
N LYS A 134 -5.75 1.66 -9.35
CA LYS A 134 -5.64 2.56 -10.53
C LYS A 134 -4.37 2.36 -11.38
N ARG A 135 -3.33 1.69 -10.89
CA ARG A 135 -2.13 1.39 -11.68
C ARG A 135 -2.22 0.04 -12.42
N ARG A 136 -3.24 -0.77 -12.15
CA ARG A 136 -3.42 -2.11 -12.73
C ARG A 136 -4.56 -2.20 -13.74
N ASP A 137 -5.51 -1.28 -13.70
CA ASP A 137 -6.50 -1.04 -14.76
C ASP A 137 -5.92 -0.11 -15.84
#